data_AF-A0A948EHL5-F1
#
_entry.id   AF-A0A948EHL5-F1
#
_cell.length_a   1.000
_cell.length_b   1.000
_cell.length_c   1.000
_cell.angle_alpha   90.00
_cell.angle_beta   90.00
_cell.angle_gamma   90.00
#
_symmetry.space_group_name_H-M   'P 1'
#
loop_
_entity.id
_entity.type
_entity.pdbx_description
1 polymer ?
#
loop_
_entity_poly.entity_id
_entity_poly.type
_entity_poly.pdbx_seq_one_letter_code
_entity_poly.pdbx_strand_id
1 'polypeptide(L)'
;MILILSTSDNFHTNLIQNKLENRGLDFLRVNSDCLPIYNCFFSHGGTNSISISGKNICPEDVSGIFVHHPRIIFSDTIGSDSLDRSLVRSSCLNFLNWLECFVPSSKWMNSLNKIRSSSYVFTQLSLAKSVGFKVPK
;
A
#
# COMPACT_ATOMS: atom_id res chain seq x y z
N MET A 1 -9.77 -3.74 -12.14
CA MET A 1 -10.01 -3.49 -10.71
C MET A 1 -9.04 -2.44 -10.18
N ILE A 2 -9.47 -1.61 -9.21
CA ILE A 2 -8.61 -0.67 -8.48
C ILE A 2 -8.21 -1.27 -7.14
N LEU A 3 -6.92 -1.26 -6.79
CA LEU A 3 -6.49 -1.57 -5.43
C LEU A 3 -6.38 -0.29 -4.59
N ILE A 4 -6.91 -0.34 -3.37
CA ILE A 4 -6.78 0.74 -2.39
C ILE A 4 -5.90 0.23 -1.26
N LEU A 5 -4.71 0.78 -1.12
CA LEU A 5 -3.81 0.51 0.01
C LEU A 5 -4.04 1.58 1.08
N SER A 6 -4.51 1.17 2.26
CA SER A 6 -4.73 2.07 3.38
C SER A 6 -4.64 1.37 4.71
N THR A 7 -5.11 1.99 5.79
CA THR A 7 -5.23 1.37 7.11
C THR A 7 -6.70 1.14 7.46
N SER A 8 -7.00 0.19 8.36
CA SER A 8 -8.37 -0.13 8.76
C SER A 8 -9.13 1.07 9.36
N ASP A 9 -8.42 1.93 10.08
CA ASP A 9 -8.94 3.15 10.73
C ASP A 9 -9.16 4.34 9.77
N ASN A 10 -8.76 4.23 8.50
CA ASN A 10 -8.82 5.35 7.58
C ASN A 10 -10.22 5.53 6.94
N PHE A 11 -11.06 6.33 7.58
CA PHE A 11 -12.40 6.68 7.10
C PHE A 11 -12.41 7.46 5.77
N HIS A 12 -11.34 8.18 5.42
CA HIS A 12 -11.29 8.93 4.15
C HIS A 12 -11.35 8.00 2.94
N THR A 13 -10.85 6.77 3.08
CA THR A 13 -10.96 5.78 2.00
C THR A 13 -12.39 5.28 1.80
N ASN A 14 -13.27 5.38 2.79
CA ASN A 14 -14.69 5.03 2.63
C ASN A 14 -15.37 5.94 1.60
N LEU A 15 -15.04 7.24 1.58
CA LEU A 15 -15.58 8.15 0.56
C LEU A 15 -15.16 7.74 -0.85
N ILE A 16 -13.93 7.24 -1.01
CA ILE A 16 -13.41 6.78 -2.30
C ILE A 16 -14.10 5.49 -2.71
N GLN A 17 -14.23 4.52 -1.79
CA GLN A 17 -14.98 3.29 -2.03
C GLN A 17 -16.41 3.61 -2.50
N ASN A 18 -17.15 4.45 -1.76
CA ASN A 18 -18.50 4.87 -2.14
C ASN A 18 -18.53 5.49 -3.54
N LYS A 19 -17.53 6.30 -3.92
CA LYS A 19 -17.47 6.89 -5.27
C LYS A 19 -17.16 5.87 -6.36
N LEU A 20 -16.38 4.84 -6.07
CA LEU A 20 -16.11 3.73 -7.01
C LEU A 20 -17.35 2.84 -7.17
N GLU A 21 -18.01 2.50 -6.07
CA GLU A 21 -19.28 1.76 -6.06
C GLU A 21 -20.36 2.46 -6.87
N ASN A 22 -20.57 3.76 -6.63
CA ASN A 22 -21.53 4.57 -7.38
C ASN A 22 -21.23 4.67 -8.88
N ARG A 23 -20.00 4.35 -9.30
CA ARG A 23 -19.57 4.31 -10.71
C ARG A 23 -19.57 2.88 -11.27
N GLY A 24 -19.95 1.88 -10.49
CA GLY A 24 -19.91 0.47 -10.87
C GLY A 24 -18.48 -0.05 -11.12
N LEU A 25 -17.48 0.55 -10.48
CA LEU A 25 -16.08 0.15 -10.66
C LEU A 25 -15.69 -0.88 -9.60
N ASP A 26 -15.08 -2.00 -10.04
CA ASP A 26 -14.54 -3.00 -9.13
C ASP A 26 -13.27 -2.49 -8.42
N PHE A 27 -13.21 -2.70 -7.11
CA PHE A 27 -12.06 -2.37 -6.29
C PHE A 27 -11.86 -3.38 -5.17
N LEU A 28 -10.66 -3.36 -4.60
CA LEU A 28 -10.34 -4.07 -3.37
C LEU A 28 -9.54 -3.15 -2.44
N ARG A 29 -10.02 -3.01 -1.21
CA ARG A 29 -9.27 -2.35 -0.14
C ARG A 29 -8.39 -3.37 0.58
N VAL A 30 -7.10 -3.08 0.65
CA VAL A 30 -6.11 -3.83 1.42
C VAL A 30 -5.67 -2.95 2.57
N ASN A 31 -5.95 -3.38 3.79
CA ASN A 31 -5.53 -2.68 5.00
C ASN A 31 -4.11 -3.12 5.37
N SER A 32 -3.13 -2.22 5.26
CA SER A 32 -1.71 -2.50 5.47
C SER A 32 -1.38 -2.85 6.93
N ASP A 33 -2.20 -2.40 7.87
CA ASP A 33 -2.18 -2.78 9.28
C ASP A 33 -2.75 -4.17 9.56
N CYS A 34 -3.50 -4.75 8.61
CA CYS A 34 -4.01 -6.11 8.71
C CYS A 34 -3.18 -7.13 7.90
N LEU A 35 -2.11 -6.69 7.22
CA LEU A 35 -1.23 -7.56 6.43
C LEU A 35 -0.72 -8.80 7.18
N PRO A 36 -0.32 -8.73 8.47
CA PRO A 36 0.12 -9.93 9.21
C PRO A 36 -0.93 -11.05 9.29
N ILE A 37 -2.20 -10.71 9.08
CA ILE A 37 -3.35 -11.63 9.18
C ILE A 37 -3.82 -12.08 7.79
N TYR A 38 -3.41 -11.37 6.73
CA TYR A 38 -3.79 -11.73 5.37
C TYR A 38 -2.98 -12.91 4.86
N ASN A 39 -3.70 -13.92 4.37
CA ASN A 39 -3.11 -15.07 3.70
C ASN A 39 -2.68 -14.69 2.28
N CYS A 40 -1.51 -14.07 2.16
CA CYS A 40 -0.91 -13.74 0.88
C CYS A 40 -0.16 -14.95 0.31
N PHE A 41 -0.70 -15.56 -0.74
CA PHE A 41 -0.05 -16.66 -1.46
C PHE A 41 0.43 -16.22 -2.84
N PHE A 42 1.60 -16.70 -3.23
CA PHE A 42 2.14 -16.54 -4.57
C PHE A 42 2.20 -17.90 -5.25
N SER A 43 1.58 -18.01 -6.42
CA SER A 43 1.77 -19.17 -7.30
C SER A 43 2.78 -18.79 -8.38
N HIS A 44 3.88 -19.53 -8.46
CA HIS A 44 4.91 -19.38 -9.50
C HIS A 44 4.90 -20.64 -10.38
N GLY A 45 4.77 -20.46 -11.70
CA GLY A 45 4.59 -21.56 -12.65
C GLY A 45 3.29 -21.52 -13.47
N GLY A 46 2.53 -20.43 -13.39
CA GLY A 46 1.31 -20.15 -14.17
C GLY A 46 1.06 -18.62 -14.27
N THR A 47 -0.20 -18.18 -14.39
CA THR A 47 -0.57 -16.76 -14.16
C THR A 47 -0.22 -16.38 -12.73
N ASN A 48 0.67 -15.41 -12.56
CA ASN A 48 1.00 -14.87 -11.24
C ASN A 48 -0.31 -14.39 -10.60
N SER A 49 -0.63 -14.84 -9.40
CA SER A 49 -1.81 -14.38 -8.68
C SER A 49 -1.50 -14.22 -7.21
N ILE A 50 -2.14 -13.26 -6.58
CA ILE A 50 -2.14 -13.07 -5.14
C ILE A 50 -3.54 -13.31 -4.59
N SER A 51 -3.65 -14.11 -3.54
CA SER A 51 -4.87 -14.17 -2.75
C SER A 51 -4.79 -13.16 -1.62
N ILE A 52 -5.78 -12.28 -1.48
CA ILE A 52 -5.91 -11.37 -0.34
C ILE A 52 -7.32 -11.53 0.21
N SER A 53 -7.43 -11.96 1.47
CA SER A 53 -8.73 -12.19 2.14
C SER A 53 -9.68 -13.09 1.31
N GLY A 54 -9.13 -14.09 0.63
CA GLY A 54 -9.89 -15.03 -0.21
C GLY A 54 -10.25 -14.53 -1.61
N LYS A 55 -9.94 -13.27 -1.96
CA LYS A 55 -10.04 -12.77 -3.35
C LYS A 55 -8.71 -13.02 -4.05
N ASN A 56 -8.75 -13.81 -5.13
CA ASN A 56 -7.61 -13.98 -6.02
C ASN A 56 -7.53 -12.80 -6.99
N ILE A 57 -6.34 -12.25 -7.13
CA ILE A 57 -6.05 -11.07 -7.93
C ILE A 57 -4.92 -11.45 -8.88
N CYS A 58 -5.17 -11.37 -10.18
CA CYS A 58 -4.13 -11.43 -11.17
C CYS A 58 -3.61 -10.01 -11.45
N PRO A 59 -2.32 -9.83 -11.73
CA PRO A 59 -1.74 -8.51 -11.90
C PRO A 59 -2.31 -7.80 -13.13
N GLU A 60 -2.72 -8.54 -14.16
CA GLU A 60 -3.36 -8.01 -15.36
C GLU A 60 -4.73 -7.38 -15.07
N ASP A 61 -5.40 -7.82 -14.00
CA ASP A 61 -6.71 -7.31 -13.60
C ASP A 61 -6.63 -5.99 -12.83
N VAL A 62 -5.42 -5.59 -12.38
CA VAL A 62 -5.22 -4.37 -11.61
C VAL A 62 -4.93 -3.20 -12.56
N SER A 63 -5.90 -2.31 -12.73
CA SER A 63 -5.75 -1.14 -13.60
C SER A 63 -5.12 0.06 -12.89
N GLY A 64 -5.25 0.13 -11.57
CA GLY A 64 -4.67 1.20 -10.78
C GLY A 64 -4.59 0.91 -9.30
N ILE A 65 -3.69 1.61 -8.64
CA ILE A 65 -3.44 1.51 -7.20
C ILE A 65 -3.52 2.91 -6.61
N PHE A 66 -4.35 3.04 -5.58
CA PHE A 66 -4.42 4.24 -4.77
C PHE A 66 -3.82 3.97 -3.39
N VAL A 67 -2.77 4.72 -3.06
CA VAL A 67 -2.08 4.57 -1.77
C VAL A 67 -2.40 5.76 -0.89
N HIS A 68 -3.00 5.52 0.27
CA HIS A 68 -3.38 6.56 1.22
C HIS A 68 -3.07 6.17 2.66
N HIS A 69 -2.13 6.88 3.27
CA HIS A 69 -1.60 6.59 4.60
C HIS A 69 -1.26 5.10 4.82
N PRO A 70 -0.41 4.48 3.97
CA PRO A 70 0.03 3.12 4.23
C PRO A 70 0.85 3.13 5.54
N ARG A 71 0.33 2.48 6.58
CA ARG A 71 1.06 2.26 7.83
C ARG A 71 1.01 0.79 8.15
N ILE A 72 2.15 0.24 8.54
CA ILE A 72 2.20 -1.09 9.16
C ILE A 72 2.08 -0.83 10.65
N ILE A 73 0.91 -1.17 11.20
CA ILE A 73 0.66 -1.17 12.63
C ILE A 73 0.79 -2.63 13.08
N PHE A 74 1.54 -2.88 14.14
CA PHE A 74 1.63 -4.21 14.73
C PHE A 74 0.49 -4.35 15.72
N SER A 75 -0.30 -5.42 15.59
CA SER A 75 -1.22 -5.82 16.64
C SER A 75 -0.42 -6.26 17.88
N ASP A 76 -1.01 -6.06 19.05
CA ASP A 76 -0.45 -6.55 20.32
C ASP A 76 -0.37 -8.09 20.39
N THR A 77 -0.97 -8.79 19.41
CA THR A 77 -0.93 -10.25 19.26
C THR A 77 0.38 -10.79 18.70
N ILE A 78 1.21 -9.95 18.08
CA ILE A 78 2.60 -10.32 17.76
C ILE A 78 3.37 -10.26 19.08
N GLY A 79 3.97 -11.38 19.47
CA GLY A 79 4.64 -11.57 20.75
C GLY A 79 5.44 -10.35 21.20
N SER A 80 5.59 -10.17 22.52
CA SER A 80 6.40 -9.09 23.07
C SER A 80 7.88 -9.20 22.69
N ASP A 81 8.31 -10.30 22.07
CA ASP A 81 9.66 -10.47 21.56
C ASP A 81 9.96 -9.53 20.39
N SER A 82 11.05 -8.79 20.53
CA SER A 82 11.56 -7.82 19.56
C SER A 82 11.88 -8.43 18.20
N LEU A 83 12.29 -9.72 18.16
CA LEU A 83 12.66 -10.41 16.94
C LEU A 83 11.44 -10.73 16.06
N ASP A 84 10.37 -11.27 16.64
CA ASP A 84 9.14 -11.58 15.91
C ASP A 84 8.52 -10.32 15.31
N ARG A 85 8.50 -9.22 16.07
CA ARG A 85 8.03 -7.92 15.58
C ARG A 85 8.88 -7.41 14.41
N SER A 86 10.20 -7.57 14.49
CA SER A 86 11.12 -7.19 13.41
C SER A 86 10.91 -8.04 12.14
N LEU A 87 10.73 -9.35 12.30
CA LEU A 87 10.45 -10.27 11.20
C LEU A 87 9.13 -9.94 10.51
N VAL A 88 8.05 -9.77 11.27
CA VAL A 88 6.74 -9.39 10.71
C VAL A 88 6.82 -8.05 9.99
N ARG A 89 7.53 -7.08 10.58
CA ARG A 89 7.78 -5.77 9.95
C ARG A 89 8.46 -5.92 8.60
N SER A 90 9.56 -6.68 8.57
CA SER A 90 10.34 -6.93 7.36
C SER A 90 9.49 -7.59 6.29
N SER A 91 8.72 -8.63 6.65
CA SER A 91 7.81 -9.33 5.73
C SER A 91 6.73 -8.42 5.16
N CYS A 92 6.10 -7.58 5.99
CA CYS A 92 5.08 -6.63 5.52
C CYS A 92 5.68 -5.56 4.59
N LEU A 93 6.87 -5.06 4.89
CA LEU A 93 7.56 -4.12 4.01
C LEU A 93 7.96 -4.77 2.69
N ASN A 94 8.46 -5.99 2.74
CA ASN A 94 8.79 -6.77 1.55
C ASN A 94 7.57 -7.03 0.68
N PHE A 95 6.42 -7.33 1.30
CA PHE A 95 5.15 -7.46 0.60
C PHE A 95 4.78 -6.18 -0.16
N LEU A 96 4.82 -5.03 0.51
CA LEU A 96 4.50 -3.74 -0.10
C LEU A 96 5.46 -3.40 -1.25
N ASN A 97 6.75 -3.66 -1.08
CA ASN A 97 7.73 -3.46 -2.15
C ASN A 97 7.50 -4.42 -3.33
N TRP A 98 7.20 -5.68 -3.03
CA TRP A 98 6.91 -6.69 -4.03
C TRP A 98 5.65 -6.35 -4.84
N LEU A 99 4.65 -5.72 -4.22
CA LEU A 99 3.43 -5.30 -4.90
C LEU A 99 3.72 -4.34 -6.07
N GLU A 100 4.70 -3.44 -5.95
CA GLU A 100 5.12 -2.59 -7.10
C GLU A 100 5.64 -3.43 -8.29
N CYS A 101 6.33 -4.54 -8.02
CA CYS A 101 6.83 -5.45 -9.04
C CYS A 101 5.74 -6.39 -9.59
N PHE A 102 4.77 -6.77 -8.76
CA PHE A 102 3.70 -7.69 -9.13
C PHE A 102 2.80 -7.09 -10.22
N VAL A 103 2.50 -5.80 -10.11
CA VAL A 103 1.57 -5.08 -11.00
C VAL A 103 2.29 -3.96 -11.75
N PRO A 104 3.21 -4.31 -12.68
CA PRO A 104 4.09 -3.35 -13.33
C PRO A 104 3.33 -2.41 -14.30
N SER A 105 2.19 -2.85 -14.82
CA SER A 105 1.39 -2.12 -15.80
C SER A 105 0.36 -1.18 -15.17
N SER A 106 0.15 -1.27 -13.85
CA SER A 106 -0.90 -0.50 -13.16
C SER A 106 -0.49 0.95 -12.94
N LYS A 107 -1.48 1.85 -12.94
CA LYS A 107 -1.26 3.27 -12.62
C LYS A 107 -1.25 3.49 -11.11
N TRP A 108 -0.15 4.01 -10.58
CA TRP A 108 -0.01 4.32 -9.16
C TRP A 108 -0.34 5.78 -8.86
N MET A 109 -1.36 6.01 -8.04
CA MET A 109 -1.57 7.30 -7.37
C MET A 109 -0.83 7.28 -6.05
N ASN A 110 0.35 7.91 -6.06
CA ASN A 110 1.37 7.89 -5.01
C ASN A 110 2.02 6.50 -4.85
N SER A 111 3.03 6.16 -5.68
CA SER A 111 3.77 4.92 -5.46
C SER A 111 4.49 4.92 -4.10
N LEU A 112 4.68 3.75 -3.51
CA LEU A 112 5.29 3.60 -2.18
C LEU A 112 6.70 4.19 -2.17
N ASN A 113 7.45 3.95 -3.24
CA ASN A 113 8.78 4.53 -3.43
C ASN A 113 8.75 6.07 -3.48
N LYS A 114 7.77 6.66 -4.18
CA LYS A 114 7.62 8.12 -4.24
C LYS A 114 7.21 8.69 -2.89
N ILE A 115 6.25 8.07 -2.20
CA ILE A 115 5.84 8.47 -0.83
C ILE A 115 7.06 8.50 0.10
N ARG A 116 7.84 7.41 0.14
CA ARG A 116 9.04 7.31 0.97
C ARG A 116 10.08 8.37 0.62
N SER A 117 10.35 8.60 -0.67
CA SER A 117 11.31 9.64 -1.07
C SER A 117 10.81 11.06 -0.76
N SER A 118 9.49 11.27 -0.81
CA SER A 118 8.88 12.57 -0.57
C SER A 118 8.69 12.89 0.91
N SER A 119 8.78 11.91 1.82
CA SER A 119 8.52 12.13 3.25
C SER A 119 9.66 12.84 4.00
N TYR A 120 10.84 12.94 3.39
CA TYR A 120 11.98 13.64 3.97
C TYR A 120 11.78 15.15 3.93
N VAL A 121 11.53 15.76 5.08
CA VAL A 121 11.29 17.21 5.22
C VAL A 121 12.43 18.04 4.63
N PHE A 122 13.69 17.65 4.85
CA PHE A 122 14.83 18.35 4.24
C PHE A 122 14.77 18.35 2.71
N THR A 123 14.41 17.22 2.10
CA THR A 123 14.21 17.11 0.65
C THR A 123 13.06 18.00 0.18
N GLN A 124 11.94 18.01 0.91
CA GLN A 124 10.79 18.86 0.61
C GLN A 124 11.16 20.34 0.65
N LEU A 125 11.82 20.80 1.71
CA LEU A 125 12.22 22.20 1.87
C LEU A 125 13.28 22.62 0.86
N SER A 126 14.26 21.76 0.58
CA SER A 126 15.29 22.01 -0.43
C SER A 126 14.67 22.17 -1.82
N LEU A 127 13.76 21.26 -2.20
CA LEU A 127 13.05 21.32 -3.48
C LEU A 127 12.10 22.53 -3.55
N ALA A 128 11.36 22.82 -2.48
CA ALA A 128 10.48 23.98 -2.42
C ALA A 128 11.27 25.28 -2.64
N LYS A 129 12.42 25.42 -1.98
CA LYS A 129 13.32 26.56 -2.17
C LYS A 129 13.87 26.62 -3.60
N SER A 130 14.25 25.49 -4.19
CA SER A 130 14.82 25.46 -5.54
C SER A 130 13.82 25.85 -6.64
N VAL A 131 12.51 25.64 -6.42
CA VAL A 131 11.45 26.06 -7.33
C VAL A 131 10.81 27.42 -6.97
N GLY A 132 11.41 28.16 -6.02
CA GLY A 132 11.05 29.55 -5.73
C GLY A 132 10.08 29.77 -4.57
N PHE A 133 9.73 28.74 -3.80
CA PHE A 133 8.94 28.93 -2.58
C PHE A 133 9.79 29.55 -1.47
N LYS A 134 9.14 30.41 -0.67
CA LYS A 134 9.69 30.87 0.62
C LYS A 134 9.56 29.74 1.64
N VAL A 135 10.68 29.30 2.20
CA VAL A 135 10.73 28.28 3.25
C VAL A 135 11.10 28.90 4.61
N PRO A 136 10.58 28.37 5.73
CA PRO A 136 10.98 28.80 7.07
C PRO A 136 12.49 28.63 7.29
N LYS A 137 13.05 29.45 8.18
CA LYS A 137 14.45 29.32 8.63
C LYS A 137 14.57 28.25 9.70
#